data_AF-A0A7J4B3Z5-F1
#
_entry.id   AF-A0A7J4B3Z5-F1
#
_cell.length_a   1.000
_cell.length_b   1.000
_cell.length_c   1.000
_cell.angle_alpha   90.00
_cell.angle_beta   90.00
_cell.angle_gamma   90.00
#
_symmetry.space_group_name_H-M   'P 1'
#
loop_
_entity.id
_entity.type
_entity.pdbx_description
1 polymer ?
#
loop_
_entity_poly.entity_id
_entity_poly.type
_entity_poly.pdbx_seq_one_letter_code
_entity_poly.pdbx_strand_id
1 'polypeptide(L)'
;MTKHERKTAQIGIVDKLLGRSKNKAVDENVRMVKGVCIYCGAEKNSKPQLVQGYPIKEDYVINAIRWIKRKTKTEQGNRLVVCKKHVEEHRKKRADFERRLIMYGGLGFIVMLILLALTLSIGSFIAGLLLLLFFLLMAHIKYVPKAEGI
;
A
#
# COMPACT_ATOMS: atom_id res chain seq x y z
N MET A 1 -43.47 -8.92 23.96
CA MET A 1 -42.11 -8.60 23.50
C MET A 1 -41.13 -9.61 24.08
N THR A 2 -40.65 -10.51 23.22
CA THR A 2 -39.90 -11.71 23.61
C THR A 2 -38.42 -11.38 23.85
N LYS A 3 -37.76 -12.14 24.73
CA LYS A 3 -36.37 -11.92 25.19
C LYS A 3 -35.34 -11.95 24.03
N HIS A 4 -35.72 -12.43 22.85
CA HIS A 4 -34.88 -12.53 21.66
C HIS A 4 -34.70 -11.20 20.91
N GLU A 5 -35.69 -10.29 20.90
CA GLU A 5 -35.58 -9.00 20.19
C GLU A 5 -34.64 -8.00 20.87
N ARG A 6 -34.45 -8.11 22.19
CA ARG A 6 -33.54 -7.20 22.91
C ARG A 6 -32.06 -7.48 22.63
N LYS A 7 -31.71 -8.73 22.28
CA LYS A 7 -30.31 -9.11 21.99
C LYS A 7 -29.84 -8.59 20.62
N THR A 8 -30.70 -8.61 19.60
CA THR A 8 -30.35 -8.10 18.27
C THR A 8 -30.19 -6.58 18.24
N ALA A 9 -30.98 -5.84 19.03
CA ALA A 9 -30.82 -4.39 19.15
C ALA A 9 -29.50 -3.95 19.83
N GLN A 10 -29.02 -4.71 20.82
CA GLN A 10 -27.75 -4.38 21.50
C GLN A 10 -26.52 -4.59 20.60
N ILE A 11 -26.50 -5.64 19.78
CA ILE A 11 -25.35 -5.93 18.90
C ILE A 11 -25.15 -4.80 17.86
N GLY A 12 -26.26 -4.30 17.28
CA GLY A 12 -26.18 -3.19 16.31
C GLY A 12 -25.69 -1.86 16.88
N ILE A 13 -25.88 -1.61 18.19
CA ILE A 13 -25.39 -0.40 18.86
C ILE A 13 -23.89 -0.50 19.14
N VAL A 14 -23.40 -1.68 19.55
CA VAL A 14 -21.98 -1.91 19.87
C VAL A 14 -21.11 -1.79 18.61
N ASP A 15 -21.54 -2.35 17.47
CA ASP A 15 -20.81 -2.19 16.19
C ASP A 15 -20.76 -0.73 15.72
N LYS A 16 -21.85 0.03 15.94
CA LYS A 16 -21.93 1.45 15.57
C LYS A 16 -21.04 2.34 16.45
N LEU A 17 -20.79 1.93 17.71
CA LEU A 17 -19.90 2.65 18.64
C LEU A 17 -18.42 2.27 18.42
N LEU A 18 -18.12 0.98 18.17
CA LEU A 18 -16.75 0.52 17.90
C LEU A 18 -16.23 0.97 16.52
N GLY A 19 -17.10 1.07 15.51
CA GLY A 19 -16.76 1.67 14.22
C GLY A 19 -16.45 3.18 14.29
N ARG A 20 -17.00 3.89 15.28
CA ARG A 20 -16.80 5.35 15.44
C ARG A 20 -15.47 5.70 16.09
N SER A 21 -14.90 4.81 16.91
CA SER A 21 -13.65 5.09 17.63
C SER A 21 -12.39 4.90 16.78
N LYS A 22 -12.36 3.96 15.83
CA LYS A 22 -11.18 3.74 14.96
C LYS A 22 -10.95 4.87 13.95
N ASN A 23 -11.97 5.65 13.62
CA ASN A 23 -11.87 6.74 12.64
C ASN A 23 -11.39 8.08 13.20
N LYS A 24 -11.42 8.30 14.53
CA LYS A 24 -10.97 9.57 15.11
C LYS A 24 -9.47 9.82 14.97
N ALA A 25 -8.62 8.80 15.14
CA ALA A 25 -7.17 8.96 15.02
C ALA A 25 -6.68 9.15 13.58
N VAL A 26 -7.49 8.75 12.59
CA VAL A 26 -7.19 8.92 11.15
C VAL A 26 -7.69 10.28 10.64
N ASP A 27 -8.35 11.11 11.45
CA ASP A 27 -8.89 12.40 10.98
C ASP A 27 -7.96 13.59 11.31
N GLU A 28 -7.05 13.44 12.29
CA GLU A 28 -6.26 14.57 12.81
C GLU A 28 -5.12 15.03 11.87
N ASN A 29 -4.71 14.20 10.89
CA ASN A 29 -3.70 14.56 9.89
C ASN A 29 -4.24 14.75 8.47
N VAL A 30 -5.57 14.78 8.28
CA VAL A 30 -6.16 15.04 6.96
C VAL A 30 -5.95 16.50 6.59
N ARG A 31 -5.17 16.76 5.53
CA ARG A 31 -4.92 18.11 5.01
C ARG A 31 -5.63 18.30 3.68
N MET A 32 -5.99 19.55 3.38
CA MET A 32 -6.37 19.95 2.03
C MET A 32 -5.09 19.98 1.19
N VAL A 33 -4.95 19.06 0.23
CA VAL A 33 -3.76 18.98 -0.63
C VAL A 33 -4.17 19.07 -2.09
N LYS A 34 -3.44 19.86 -2.86
CA LYS A 34 -3.62 19.96 -4.31
C LYS A 34 -2.94 18.78 -5.00
N GLY A 35 -3.71 17.89 -5.63
CA GLY A 35 -3.17 16.70 -6.28
C GLY A 35 -4.22 15.83 -6.96
N VAL A 36 -3.78 14.68 -7.47
CA VAL A 36 -4.63 13.68 -8.12
C VAL A 36 -4.67 12.43 -7.24
N CYS A 37 -5.88 11.93 -7.00
CA CYS A 37 -6.03 10.72 -6.21
C CYS A 37 -5.67 9.46 -7.01
N ILE A 38 -4.84 8.58 -6.46
CA ILE A 38 -4.43 7.33 -7.13
C ILE A 38 -5.60 6.40 -7.49
N TYR A 39 -6.64 6.35 -6.64
CA TYR A 39 -7.74 5.40 -6.81
C TYR A 39 -8.85 5.93 -7.71
N CYS A 40 -9.43 7.06 -7.34
CA CYS A 40 -10.56 7.61 -8.09
C CYS A 40 -10.15 8.24 -9.42
N GLY A 41 -8.91 8.73 -9.54
CA GLY A 41 -8.48 9.50 -10.72
C GLY A 41 -9.40 10.69 -11.07
N ALA A 42 -10.30 11.07 -10.15
CA ALA A 42 -11.49 11.83 -10.45
C ALA A 42 -11.15 13.31 -10.62
N GLU A 43 -11.49 13.99 -11.72
CA GLU A 43 -12.43 13.65 -12.79
C GLU A 43 -11.80 13.95 -14.15
N LYS A 44 -11.51 12.91 -14.96
CA LYS A 44 -11.36 12.86 -16.45
C LYS A 44 -10.61 13.97 -17.19
N ASN A 45 -9.98 14.89 -16.49
CA ASN A 45 -9.10 15.92 -16.95
C ASN A 45 -8.03 15.98 -15.87
N SER A 46 -6.78 15.75 -16.23
CA SER A 46 -5.60 15.62 -15.35
C SER A 46 -5.26 16.89 -14.56
N LYS A 47 -6.25 17.61 -14.05
CA LYS A 47 -6.11 18.84 -13.28
C LYS A 47 -5.98 18.50 -11.80
N PRO A 48 -4.95 19.00 -11.12
CA PRO A 48 -4.79 18.82 -9.69
C PRO A 48 -5.90 19.58 -8.96
N GLN A 49 -6.77 18.84 -8.25
CA GLN A 49 -7.85 19.41 -7.45
C GLN A 49 -7.45 19.53 -5.98
N LEU A 50 -8.13 20.41 -5.24
CA LEU A 50 -7.99 20.50 -3.79
C LEU A 50 -8.75 19.31 -3.18
N VAL A 51 -8.03 18.31 -2.69
CA VAL A 51 -8.62 17.08 -2.15
C VAL A 51 -8.25 16.95 -0.67
N GLN A 52 -9.23 16.61 0.18
CA GLN A 52 -8.95 16.16 1.55
C GLN A 52 -8.33 14.77 1.49
N GLY A 53 -7.07 14.66 1.87
CA GLY A 53 -6.36 13.40 1.77
C GLY A 53 -4.92 13.45 2.25
N TYR A 54 -4.27 12.31 2.10
CA TYR A 54 -2.89 12.09 2.50
C TYR A 54 -1.97 12.16 1.27
N PRO A 55 -0.98 13.07 1.25
CA PRO A 55 -0.03 13.11 0.15
C PRO A 55 0.81 11.84 0.14
N ILE A 56 1.20 11.40 -1.05
CA ILE A 56 2.01 10.19 -1.20
C ILE A 56 3.48 10.58 -1.19
N LYS A 57 4.26 9.86 -0.37
CA LYS A 57 5.69 10.07 -0.28
C LYS A 57 6.35 9.67 -1.61
N GLU A 58 7.20 10.54 -2.13
CA GLU A 58 7.93 10.24 -3.36
C GLU A 58 9.08 9.28 -3.09
N ASP A 59 8.83 8.00 -3.38
CA ASP A 59 9.80 6.93 -3.24
C ASP A 59 10.51 6.62 -4.57
N TYR A 60 11.59 5.84 -4.51
CA TYR A 60 12.38 5.45 -5.69
C TYR A 60 11.53 4.80 -6.79
N VAL A 61 10.51 4.01 -6.44
CA VAL A 61 9.59 3.38 -7.40
C VAL A 61 8.80 4.42 -8.18
N ILE A 62 8.26 5.43 -7.50
CA ILE A 62 7.50 6.52 -8.13
C ILE A 62 8.42 7.32 -9.05
N ASN A 63 9.64 7.61 -8.60
CA ASN A 63 10.65 8.31 -9.38
C ASN A 63 11.06 7.54 -10.65
N ALA A 64 11.22 6.21 -10.55
CA ALA A 64 11.50 5.36 -11.69
C ALA A 64 10.33 5.34 -12.70
N ILE A 65 9.09 5.17 -12.22
CA ILE A 65 7.89 5.23 -13.09
C ILE A 65 7.78 6.58 -13.78
N ARG A 66 8.03 7.68 -13.06
CA ARG A 66 8.03 9.04 -13.61
C ARG A 66 9.15 9.24 -14.62
N TRP A 67 10.35 8.72 -14.38
CA TRP A 67 11.45 8.77 -15.34
C TRP A 67 11.11 8.05 -16.65
N ILE A 68 10.48 6.88 -16.57
CA ILE A 68 9.97 6.16 -17.76
C ILE A 68 8.91 7.01 -18.46
N LYS A 69 7.94 7.58 -17.71
CA LYS A 69 6.89 8.44 -18.28
C LYS A 69 7.44 9.71 -18.94
N ARG A 70 8.54 10.28 -18.43
CA ARG A 70 9.26 11.40 -19.07
C ARG A 70 9.83 10.98 -20.40
N LYS A 71 10.49 9.82 -20.44
CA LYS A 71 11.04 9.25 -21.67
C LYS A 71 9.94 8.98 -22.71
N THR A 72 8.78 8.49 -22.29
CA THR A 72 7.63 8.24 -23.17
C THR A 72 6.75 9.47 -23.41
N LYS A 73 7.11 10.65 -22.89
CA LYS A 73 6.35 11.91 -22.99
C LYS A 73 4.89 11.83 -22.50
N THR A 74 4.61 10.95 -21.53
CA THR A 74 3.26 10.77 -20.94
C THR A 74 3.18 11.23 -19.48
N GLU A 75 4.24 11.86 -18.96
CA GLU A 75 4.25 12.40 -17.61
C GLU A 75 3.38 13.65 -17.48
N GLN A 76 2.55 13.70 -16.44
CA GLN A 76 1.63 14.81 -16.18
C GLN A 76 2.08 15.71 -15.01
N GLY A 77 3.25 15.45 -14.40
CA GLY A 77 3.80 16.27 -13.30
C GLY A 77 2.92 16.36 -12.03
N ASN A 78 1.91 15.49 -11.91
CA ASN A 78 0.92 15.59 -10.85
C ASN A 78 1.42 15.04 -9.51
N ARG A 79 1.11 15.76 -8.42
CA ARG A 79 1.25 15.24 -7.06
C ARG A 79 0.19 14.18 -6.79
N LEU A 80 0.60 13.03 -6.26
CA LEU A 80 -0.29 11.91 -5.97
C LEU A 80 -0.77 11.99 -4.52
N VAL A 81 -2.06 11.76 -4.32
CA VAL A 81 -2.74 11.85 -3.01
C VAL A 81 -3.66 10.63 -2.82
N VAL A 82 -3.92 10.24 -1.57
CA VAL A 82 -5.01 9.31 -1.24
C VAL A 82 -6.13 10.11 -0.59
N CYS A 83 -7.28 10.24 -1.25
CA CYS A 83 -8.40 10.99 -0.70
C CYS A 83 -9.02 10.24 0.48
N LYS A 84 -9.65 10.97 1.43
CA LYS A 84 -10.26 10.40 2.65
C LYS A 84 -11.14 9.18 2.40
N LYS A 85 -11.87 9.15 1.28
CA LYS A 85 -12.76 8.04 0.89
C LYS A 85 -12.02 6.73 0.63
N HIS A 86 -10.78 6.77 0.14
CA HIS A 86 -9.99 5.58 -0.24
C HIS A 86 -8.88 5.26 0.77
N VAL A 87 -8.78 5.98 1.89
CA VAL A 87 -7.74 5.76 2.91
C VAL A 87 -7.80 4.36 3.50
N GLU A 88 -9.00 3.88 3.84
CA GLU A 88 -9.16 2.54 4.41
C GLU A 88 -8.75 1.43 3.42
N GLU A 89 -9.13 1.58 2.15
CA GLU A 89 -8.76 0.64 1.10
C GLU A 89 -7.24 0.66 0.86
N HIS A 90 -6.65 1.85 0.83
CA HIS A 90 -5.21 2.02 0.68
C HIS A 90 -4.45 1.36 1.84
N ARG A 91 -4.90 1.56 3.08
CA ARG A 91 -4.31 0.96 4.27
C ARG A 91 -4.35 -0.57 4.21
N LYS A 92 -5.48 -1.16 3.80
CA LYS A 92 -5.61 -2.62 3.62
C LYS A 92 -4.63 -3.13 2.55
N LYS A 93 -4.61 -2.50 1.38
CA LYS A 93 -3.69 -2.85 0.28
C LYS A 93 -2.23 -2.70 0.68
N ARG A 94 -1.89 -1.68 1.47
CA ARG A 94 -0.54 -1.47 1.98
C ARG A 94 -0.12 -2.55 2.98
N ALA A 95 -0.98 -2.91 3.92
CA ALA A 95 -0.73 -4.00 4.85
C ALA A 95 -0.54 -5.35 4.12
N ASP A 96 -1.35 -5.62 3.09
CA ASP A 96 -1.19 -6.81 2.25
C ASP A 96 0.13 -6.81 1.48
N PHE A 97 0.55 -5.65 0.96
CA PHE A 97 1.85 -5.49 0.31
C PHE A 97 3.00 -5.77 1.28
N GLU A 98 2.97 -5.21 2.49
CA GLU A 98 4.00 -5.42 3.51
C GLU A 98 4.07 -6.89 3.94
N ARG A 99 2.92 -7.54 4.13
CA ARG A 99 2.86 -8.97 4.43
C ARG A 99 3.47 -9.82 3.31
N ARG A 100 3.17 -9.51 2.05
CA ARG A 100 3.77 -10.18 0.89
C ARG A 100 5.28 -9.96 0.83
N LEU A 101 5.74 -8.73 1.07
CA LEU A 101 7.16 -8.40 1.06
C LEU A 101 7.92 -9.23 2.10
N ILE A 102 7.40 -9.33 3.32
CA ILE A 102 7.97 -10.16 4.38
C ILE A 102 7.93 -11.64 4.00
N MET A 103 6.80 -12.12 3.46
CA MET A 103 6.63 -13.53 3.08
C MET A 103 7.59 -13.93 1.96
N TYR A 104 7.65 -13.18 0.86
CA TYR A 104 8.53 -13.47 -0.27
C TYR A 104 10.00 -13.23 0.06
N GLY A 105 10.30 -12.18 0.84
CA GLY A 105 11.66 -11.92 1.33
C GLY A 105 12.16 -13.03 2.25
N GLY A 106 11.33 -13.45 3.20
CA GLY A 106 11.63 -14.57 4.10
C GLY A 106 11.78 -15.90 3.36
N LEU A 107 10.86 -16.21 2.43
CA LEU A 107 10.95 -17.41 1.60
C LEU A 107 12.22 -17.42 0.75
N GLY A 108 12.52 -16.33 0.05
CA GLY A 108 13.73 -16.21 -0.75
C GLY A 108 15.00 -16.37 0.08
N PHE A 109 15.02 -15.81 1.30
CA PHE A 109 16.14 -15.92 2.21
C PHE A 109 16.35 -17.35 2.71
N ILE A 110 15.27 -18.05 3.09
CA ILE A 110 15.34 -19.46 3.51
C ILE A 110 15.86 -20.33 2.36
N VAL A 111 15.35 -20.15 1.14
CA VAL A 111 15.80 -20.93 -0.02
C VAL A 111 17.28 -20.66 -0.33
N MET A 112 17.73 -19.42 -0.22
CA MET A 112 19.15 -19.07 -0.37
C MET A 112 20.03 -19.80 0.65
N LEU A 113 19.62 -19.83 1.93
CA LEU A 113 20.36 -20.54 2.98
C LEU A 113 20.41 -22.05 2.73
N ILE A 114 19.31 -22.66 2.29
CA ILE A 114 19.25 -24.08 1.96
C ILE A 114 20.21 -24.39 0.80
N LEU A 115 20.19 -23.61 -0.28
CA LEU A 115 21.10 -23.80 -1.42
C LEU A 115 22.57 -23.68 -1.01
N LEU A 116 22.88 -22.71 -0.16
CA LEU A 116 24.23 -22.50 0.35
C LEU A 116 24.67 -23.68 1.24
N ALA A 117 23.80 -24.17 2.12
CA ALA A 117 24.09 -25.28 3.03
C ALA A 117 24.32 -26.61 2.27
N LEU A 118 23.60 -26.85 1.17
CA LEU A 118 23.70 -28.11 0.42
C LEU A 118 24.99 -28.26 -0.40
N THR A 119 25.54 -27.14 -0.89
CA THR A 119 26.65 -27.20 -1.86
C THR A 119 27.91 -26.46 -1.42
N LEU A 120 27.80 -25.52 -0.47
CA LEU A 120 28.90 -24.70 0.04
C LEU A 120 29.79 -24.09 -1.06
N SER A 121 29.18 -23.77 -2.20
CA SER A 121 29.87 -23.30 -3.40
C SER A 121 29.56 -21.83 -3.68
N ILE A 122 30.51 -21.10 -4.26
CA ILE A 122 30.26 -19.70 -4.64
C ILE A 122 29.15 -19.57 -5.68
N GLY A 123 29.01 -20.58 -6.56
CA GLY A 123 27.95 -20.64 -7.56
C GLY A 123 26.57 -20.71 -6.92
N SER A 124 26.40 -21.49 -5.85
CA SER A 124 25.14 -21.57 -5.11
C SER A 124 24.77 -20.28 -4.39
N PHE A 125 25.78 -19.55 -3.89
CA PHE A 125 25.56 -18.24 -3.28
C PHE A 125 25.02 -17.26 -4.32
N ILE A 126 25.64 -17.20 -5.51
CA ILE A 126 25.20 -16.31 -6.60
C ILE A 126 23.79 -16.72 -7.07
N ALA A 127 23.54 -18.01 -7.27
CA ALA A 127 22.23 -18.50 -7.69
C ALA A 127 21.14 -18.19 -6.64
N GLY A 128 21.44 -18.42 -5.35
CA GLY A 128 20.54 -18.09 -4.24
C GLY A 128 20.26 -16.60 -4.13
N LEU A 129 21.28 -15.75 -4.33
CA LEU A 129 21.13 -14.29 -4.36
C LEU A 129 20.24 -13.83 -5.52
N LEU A 130 20.46 -14.37 -6.72
CA LEU A 130 19.61 -14.09 -7.89
C LEU A 130 18.16 -14.52 -7.66
N LEU A 131 17.96 -15.68 -7.02
CA LEU A 131 16.63 -16.17 -6.68
C LEU A 131 15.94 -15.29 -5.63
N LEU A 132 16.67 -14.87 -4.59
CA LEU A 132 16.17 -13.93 -3.58
C LEU A 132 15.76 -12.61 -4.25
N LEU A 133 16.60 -12.07 -5.13
CA LEU A 133 16.28 -10.86 -5.89
C LEU A 133 15.03 -11.05 -6.75
N PHE A 134 14.88 -12.21 -7.40
CA PHE A 134 13.69 -12.55 -8.17
C PHE A 134 12.41 -12.58 -7.31
N PHE A 135 12.45 -13.18 -6.12
CA PHE A 135 11.31 -13.15 -5.20
C PHE A 135 10.98 -11.74 -4.71
N LEU A 136 12.00 -10.92 -4.41
CA LEU A 136 11.80 -9.52 -4.04
C LEU A 136 11.17 -8.72 -5.19
N LEU A 137 11.60 -8.96 -6.44
CA LEU A 137 10.97 -8.35 -7.62
C LEU A 137 9.51 -8.76 -7.74
N MET A 138 9.19 -10.04 -7.55
CA MET A 138 7.81 -10.54 -7.56
C MET A 138 6.95 -9.88 -6.48
N ALA A 139 7.49 -9.65 -5.29
CA ALA A 139 6.79 -8.90 -4.24
C ALA A 139 6.49 -7.45 -4.64
N HIS A 140 7.38 -6.82 -5.41
CA HIS A 140 7.22 -5.44 -5.88
C HIS A 140 6.24 -5.26 -7.04
N ILE A 141 5.78 -6.32 -7.70
CA ILE A 141 4.79 -6.22 -8.80
C ILE A 141 3.50 -5.53 -8.33
N LYS A 142 3.08 -5.78 -7.09
CA LYS A 142 1.91 -5.14 -6.46
C LYS A 142 2.33 -4.03 -5.51
N TYR A 143 3.24 -3.17 -5.96
CA TYR A 143 3.69 -2.03 -5.18
C TYR A 143 2.54 -1.10 -4.80
N VAL A 144 2.46 -0.77 -3.51
CA VAL A 144 1.52 0.22 -2.98
C VAL A 144 2.36 1.30 -2.29
N PRO A 145 2.35 2.56 -2.75
CA PRO A 145 3.20 3.60 -2.20
C PRO A 145 2.80 3.97 -0.78
N LYS A 146 3.72 4.54 -0.01
CA LYS A 146 3.43 5.02 1.36
C LYS A 146 2.81 6.41 1.31
N ALA A 147 1.73 6.63 2.07
CA ALA A 147 1.16 7.96 2.25
C ALA A 147 1.71 8.62 3.53
N GLU A 148 1.94 9.93 3.48
CA GLU A 148 2.46 10.71 4.59
C GLU A 148 1.36 10.88 5.64
N GLY A 149 1.49 10.26 6.81
CA GLY A 149 0.56 10.43 7.93
C GLY A 149 -0.36 9.25 8.24
N ILE A 150 -0.22 8.12 7.53
CA ILE A 150 -0.87 6.82 7.80
C ILE A 150 0.13 5.67 7.66
#